data_AF-A0A7S0DZ80-F1
#
_entry.id   AF-A0A7S0DZ80-F1
#
_cell.length_a   1.000
_cell.length_b   1.000
_cell.length_c   1.000
_cell.angle_alpha   90.00
_cell.angle_beta   90.00
_cell.angle_gamma   90.00
#
_symmetry.space_group_name_H-M   'P 1'
#
loop_
_entity.id
_entity.type
_entity.pdbx_description
1 polymer ?
#
loop_
_entity_poly.entity_id
_entity_poly.type
_entity_poly.pdbx_seq_one_letter_code
_entity_poly.pdbx_strand_id
1 'polypeptide(L)'
;CCEVVQDNKVFEGVAPDAFKERMQGSTIMAARRKGKHLWLELDTRPWPLIHLGMTGSFAAVSPDGTKEVAEYVNSRVDEENWPPKFWKFRLMMDNGNDVAFLAIRRFERVRMLNDPSTEPPVKDLGFD
;
A
#
# COMPACT_ATOMS: atom_id res chain seq x y z
N CYS A 1 -12.61 5.17 2.41
CA CYS A 1 -12.94 3.78 2.79
C CYS A 1 -11.73 2.87 2.51
N CYS A 2 -11.57 1.75 3.22
CA CYS A 2 -10.51 0.76 2.98
C CYS A 2 -11.09 -0.66 2.92
N GLU A 3 -10.61 -1.44 1.96
CA GLU A 3 -10.86 -2.88 1.83
C GLU A 3 -9.55 -3.65 1.84
N VAL A 4 -9.57 -4.89 2.35
CA VAL A 4 -8.38 -5.74 2.50
C VAL A 4 -8.69 -7.20 2.17
N VAL A 5 -7.68 -7.93 1.72
CA VAL A 5 -7.70 -9.39 1.57
C VAL A 5 -7.04 -10.03 2.79
N GLN A 6 -7.58 -11.15 3.26
CA GLN A 6 -7.00 -11.93 4.36
C GLN A 6 -5.72 -12.65 3.90
N ASP A 7 -4.57 -11.98 4.06
CA ASP A 7 -3.26 -12.49 3.64
C ASP A 7 -2.16 -12.20 4.67
N ASN A 8 -2.04 -13.06 5.68
CA ASN A 8 -1.04 -12.94 6.76
C ASN A 8 0.42 -13.12 6.31
N LYS A 9 0.69 -13.40 5.02
CA LYS A 9 2.06 -13.38 4.47
C LYS A 9 2.46 -11.98 4.02
N VAL A 10 1.49 -11.21 3.51
CA VAL A 10 1.71 -9.84 3.06
C VAL A 10 1.56 -8.88 4.24
N PHE A 11 0.50 -9.05 5.05
CA PHE A 11 0.34 -8.28 6.28
C PHE A 11 1.19 -8.90 7.39
N GLU A 12 2.32 -8.26 7.69
CA GLU A 12 3.33 -8.77 8.62
C GLU A 12 3.35 -7.92 9.89
N GLY A 13 3.14 -8.56 11.04
CA GLY A 13 3.05 -7.86 12.33
C GLY A 13 1.76 -7.05 12.53
N VAL A 14 0.82 -7.11 11.59
CA VAL A 14 -0.51 -6.49 11.69
C VAL A 14 -1.55 -7.43 11.10
N ALA A 15 -2.70 -7.58 11.76
CA ALA A 15 -3.83 -8.32 11.18
C ALA A 15 -4.47 -7.51 10.04
N PRO A 16 -4.92 -8.12 8.93
CA PRO A 16 -5.56 -7.38 7.84
C PRO A 16 -6.73 -6.50 8.29
N ASP A 17 -7.56 -6.98 9.21
CA ASP A 17 -8.69 -6.21 9.75
C ASP A 17 -8.22 -5.03 10.60
N ALA A 18 -7.17 -5.19 11.41
CA ALA A 18 -6.58 -4.08 12.16
C ALA A 18 -5.96 -3.02 11.24
N PHE A 19 -5.34 -3.44 10.12
CA PHE A 19 -4.88 -2.51 9.09
C PHE A 19 -6.06 -1.76 8.48
N LYS A 20 -7.13 -2.46 8.11
CA LYS A 20 -8.35 -1.86 7.55
C LYS A 20 -8.93 -0.81 8.50
N GLU A 21 -9.16 -1.18 9.76
CA GLU A 21 -9.70 -0.29 10.79
C GLU A 21 -8.83 0.96 10.94
N ARG A 22 -7.51 0.78 10.96
CA ARG A 22 -6.58 1.91 11.05
C ARG A 22 -6.64 2.82 9.83
N MET A 23 -6.75 2.29 8.62
CA MET A 23 -6.81 3.10 7.40
C MET A 23 -8.17 3.77 7.19
N GLN A 24 -9.25 3.19 7.72
CA GLN A 24 -10.60 3.74 7.58
C GLN A 24 -10.73 5.07 8.33
N GLY A 25 -11.25 6.08 7.65
CA GLY A 25 -11.48 7.42 8.21
C GLY A 25 -10.23 8.28 8.40
N SER A 26 -9.04 7.77 8.09
CA SER A 26 -7.79 8.53 8.20
C SER A 26 -7.51 9.38 6.97
N THR A 27 -6.92 10.55 7.17
CA THR A 27 -6.39 11.38 6.09
C THR A 27 -4.93 11.03 5.81
N ILE A 28 -4.60 10.74 4.54
CA ILE A 28 -3.21 10.60 4.09
C ILE A 28 -2.64 12.01 3.88
N MET A 29 -1.63 12.36 4.67
CA MET A 29 -0.97 13.66 4.65
C MET A 29 0.19 13.68 3.66
N ALA A 30 0.88 12.54 3.52
CA ALA A 30 1.96 12.39 2.55
C ALA A 30 2.26 10.94 2.22
N ALA A 31 2.87 10.72 1.06
CA ALA A 31 3.59 9.51 0.74
C ALA A 31 5.10 9.78 0.82
N ARG A 32 5.85 8.86 1.44
CA ARG A 32 7.31 8.94 1.61
C ARG A 32 7.96 7.65 1.18
N ARG A 33 9.23 7.73 0.79
CA ARG A 33 10.02 6.56 0.38
C ARG A 33 11.45 6.66 0.89
N LYS A 34 12.04 5.52 1.26
CA LYS A 34 13.49 5.33 1.42
C LYS A 34 13.86 3.92 0.94
N GLY A 35 14.76 3.81 -0.03
CA GLY A 35 15.00 2.54 -0.72
C GLY A 35 13.70 1.95 -1.31
N LYS A 36 13.44 0.67 -1.03
CA LYS A 36 12.23 -0.06 -1.49
C LYS A 36 11.06 -0.03 -0.49
N HIS A 37 11.13 0.86 0.48
CA HIS A 37 10.10 1.07 1.49
C HIS A 37 9.34 2.36 1.19
N LEU A 38 8.03 2.23 1.01
CA LEU A 38 7.07 3.31 0.88
C LEU A 38 6.25 3.36 2.17
N TRP A 39 6.00 4.53 2.75
CA TRP A 39 5.01 4.66 3.81
C TRP A 39 4.08 5.84 3.56
N LEU A 40 2.88 5.75 4.13
CA LEU A 40 1.90 6.83 4.09
C LEU A 40 1.86 7.48 5.47
N GLU A 41 2.18 8.77 5.54
CA GLU A 41 1.95 9.56 6.75
C GLU A 41 0.46 9.83 6.86
N LEU A 42 -0.16 9.36 7.93
CA LEU A 42 -1.55 9.63 8.26
C LEU A 42 -1.65 10.78 9.25
N ASP A 43 -2.83 11.39 9.35
CA ASP A 43 -3.18 12.40 10.37
C ASP A 43 -2.78 12.02 11.81
N THR A 44 -2.82 10.73 12.12
CA THR A 44 -2.54 10.12 13.41
C THR A 44 -1.60 8.93 13.24
N ARG A 45 -1.02 8.42 14.33
CA ARG A 45 -0.21 7.20 14.31
C ARG A 45 -1.07 5.99 14.71
N PRO A 46 -0.67 4.75 14.39
CA PRO A 46 0.48 4.34 13.57
C PRO A 46 0.30 4.59 12.06
N TRP A 47 1.39 4.52 11.30
CA TRP A 47 1.46 4.70 9.85
C TRP A 47 1.78 3.39 9.11
N PRO A 48 1.17 3.13 7.93
CA PRO A 48 1.43 1.94 7.14
C PRO A 48 2.79 2.02 6.44
N LEU A 49 3.57 0.95 6.56
CA LEU A 49 4.82 0.74 5.82
C LEU A 49 4.63 -0.39 4.79
N ILE A 50 4.91 -0.10 3.53
CA ILE A 50 4.83 -1.03 2.41
C ILE A 50 6.24 -1.27 1.85
N HIS A 51 6.67 -2.53 1.85
CA HIS A 51 7.84 -2.98 1.10
C HIS A 51 7.39 -3.67 -0.19
N LEU A 52 7.80 -3.12 -1.33
CA LEU A 52 7.34 -3.55 -2.66
C LEU A 52 7.85 -4.93 -3.09
N GLY A 53 8.85 -5.49 -2.40
CA GLY A 53 9.38 -6.81 -2.75
C GLY A 53 9.88 -6.86 -4.20
N MET A 54 9.41 -7.85 -4.96
CA MET A 54 9.76 -8.04 -6.37
C MET A 54 8.64 -7.66 -7.34
N THR A 55 7.38 -7.77 -6.92
CA THR A 55 6.20 -7.62 -7.78
C THR A 55 5.14 -6.68 -7.20
N GLY A 56 5.49 -5.98 -6.12
CA GLY A 56 4.63 -4.99 -5.50
C GLY A 56 4.39 -3.83 -6.44
N SER A 57 3.13 -3.53 -6.70
CA SER A 57 2.72 -2.45 -7.59
C SER A 57 1.48 -1.75 -7.07
N PHE A 58 1.23 -0.55 -7.58
CA PHE A 58 0.00 0.20 -7.34
C PHE A 58 -0.72 0.42 -8.65
N ALA A 59 -2.05 0.42 -8.55
CA ALA A 59 -2.96 0.84 -9.60
C ALA A 59 -3.91 1.87 -9.01
N ALA A 60 -4.31 2.85 -9.79
CA ALA A 60 -5.26 3.87 -9.39
C ALA A 60 -6.30 4.11 -10.49
N VAL A 61 -7.53 4.42 -10.08
CA VAL A 61 -8.61 4.91 -10.94
C VAL A 61 -9.08 6.25 -10.43
N SER A 62 -9.00 7.26 -11.30
CA SER A 62 -9.53 8.60 -11.05
C SER A 62 -11.05 8.65 -11.24
N PRO A 63 -11.76 9.64 -10.68
CA PRO A 63 -13.22 9.77 -10.82
C PRO A 63 -13.72 9.87 -12.28
N ASP A 64 -12.87 10.35 -13.19
CA ASP A 64 -13.16 10.46 -14.63
C ASP A 64 -12.91 9.15 -15.41
N GLY A 65 -12.50 8.09 -14.70
CA GLY A 65 -12.20 6.78 -15.28
C GLY A 65 -10.75 6.61 -15.73
N THR A 66 -9.89 7.62 -15.60
CA THR A 66 -8.48 7.53 -15.95
C THR A 66 -7.78 6.48 -15.07
N LYS A 67 -7.05 5.55 -15.69
CA LYS A 67 -6.32 4.48 -15.00
C LYS A 67 -4.84 4.79 -15.00
N GLU A 68 -4.23 4.73 -13.83
CA GLU A 68 -2.77 4.83 -13.67
C GLU A 68 -2.25 3.53 -13.10
N VAL A 69 -1.36 2.87 -13.83
CA VAL A 69 -0.73 1.63 -13.40
C VAL A 69 0.78 1.78 -13.41
N ALA A 70 1.43 1.36 -12.33
CA ALA A 70 2.87 1.26 -12.34
C ALA A 70 3.28 0.06 -13.21
N GLU A 71 3.64 0.33 -14.47
CA GLU A 71 4.15 -0.68 -15.37
C GLU A 71 5.55 -1.13 -14.95
N TYR A 72 5.68 -2.42 -14.65
CA TYR A 72 6.97 -3.07 -14.46
C TYR A 72 7.06 -4.28 -15.39
N VAL A 73 8.26 -4.50 -15.94
CA VAL A 73 8.55 -5.51 -16.98
C VAL A 73 7.95 -6.90 -16.68
N ASN A 74 7.76 -7.25 -15.40
CA ASN A 74 7.29 -8.56 -14.95
C ASN A 74 5.99 -8.53 -14.10
N SER A 75 5.26 -7.41 -14.09
CA SER A 75 4.03 -7.26 -13.30
C SER A 75 3.07 -6.31 -13.98
N ARG A 76 2.50 -6.78 -15.09
CA ARG A 76 1.37 -6.09 -15.74
C ARG A 76 0.16 -6.13 -14.82
N VAL A 77 -0.42 -4.96 -14.61
CA VAL A 77 -1.69 -4.81 -13.89
C VAL A 77 -2.82 -5.10 -14.89
N ASP A 78 -3.83 -5.86 -14.45
CA ASP A 78 -5.05 -6.03 -15.22
C ASP A 78 -5.87 -4.74 -15.12
N GLU A 79 -5.84 -3.94 -16.17
CA GLU A 79 -6.57 -2.69 -16.23
C GLU A 79 -8.07 -2.89 -16.50
N GLU A 80 -8.49 -4.02 -17.05
CA GLU A 80 -9.90 -4.25 -17.44
C GLU A 80 -10.78 -4.53 -16.21
N ASN A 81 -10.24 -5.26 -15.23
CA ASN A 81 -10.97 -5.66 -14.03
C ASN A 81 -10.53 -4.83 -12.81
N TRP A 82 -11.50 -4.20 -12.13
CA TRP A 82 -11.25 -3.42 -10.92
C TRP A 82 -11.96 -3.99 -9.68
N PRO A 83 -11.26 -4.23 -8.56
CA PRO A 83 -9.81 -4.07 -8.39
C PRO A 83 -9.03 -5.15 -9.17
N PRO A 84 -7.78 -4.87 -9.59
CA PRO A 84 -7.02 -5.82 -10.39
C PRO A 84 -6.68 -7.09 -9.60
N LYS A 85 -6.45 -8.19 -10.32
CA LYS A 85 -6.10 -9.47 -9.70
C LYS A 85 -4.90 -9.34 -8.76
N PHE A 86 -4.91 -10.07 -7.65
CA PHE A 86 -3.87 -10.10 -6.62
C PHE A 86 -3.72 -8.82 -5.79
N TRP A 87 -4.70 -7.92 -5.84
CA TRP A 87 -4.80 -6.83 -4.87
C TRP A 87 -4.82 -7.36 -3.43
N LYS A 88 -4.29 -6.56 -2.49
CA LYS A 88 -4.20 -6.90 -1.05
C LYS A 88 -4.90 -5.91 -0.17
N PHE A 89 -4.82 -4.63 -0.52
CA PHE A 89 -5.68 -3.61 0.04
C PHE A 89 -6.06 -2.62 -1.05
N ARG A 90 -7.19 -1.95 -0.85
CA ARG A 90 -7.69 -0.88 -1.69
C ARG A 90 -8.13 0.29 -0.84
N LEU A 91 -7.82 1.50 -1.29
CA LEU A 91 -8.13 2.77 -0.63
C LEU A 91 -9.04 3.58 -1.55
N MET A 92 -10.30 3.73 -1.14
CA MET A 92 -11.27 4.58 -1.83
C MET A 92 -11.29 5.93 -1.13
N MET A 93 -10.72 6.94 -1.78
CA MET A 93 -10.56 8.29 -1.25
C MET A 93 -11.87 9.08 -1.36
N ASP A 94 -12.00 10.12 -0.55
CA ASP A 94 -13.15 11.04 -0.52
C ASP A 94 -13.31 11.85 -1.81
N ASN A 95 -12.20 12.18 -2.47
CA ASN A 95 -12.16 12.83 -3.77
C ASN A 95 -12.50 11.87 -4.94
N GLY A 96 -12.88 10.63 -4.65
CA GLY A 96 -13.29 9.61 -5.62
C GLY A 96 -12.15 8.83 -6.28
N ASN A 97 -10.88 9.11 -5.94
CA ASN A 97 -9.77 8.26 -6.39
C ASN A 97 -9.83 6.89 -5.69
N ASP A 98 -9.60 5.82 -6.45
CA ASP A 98 -9.54 4.46 -5.93
C ASP A 98 -8.17 3.85 -6.20
N VAL A 99 -7.43 3.46 -5.14
CA VAL A 99 -6.04 3.01 -5.24
C VAL A 99 -5.89 1.60 -4.68
N ALA A 100 -5.37 0.67 -5.48
CA ALA A 100 -5.13 -0.72 -5.09
C ALA A 100 -3.64 -1.04 -5.01
N PHE A 101 -3.23 -1.72 -3.93
CA PHE A 101 -1.90 -2.33 -3.82
C PHE A 101 -1.93 -3.79 -4.22
N LEU A 102 -0.96 -4.21 -5.02
CA LEU A 102 -0.87 -5.53 -5.64
C LEU A 102 0.35 -6.28 -5.11
N ALA A 103 0.20 -7.57 -4.83
CA ALA A 103 1.29 -8.42 -4.37
C ALA A 103 1.16 -9.82 -5.00
N ILE A 104 1.69 -9.95 -6.22
CA ILE A 104 1.54 -11.16 -7.05
C ILE A 104 2.26 -12.36 -6.40
N ARG A 105 3.50 -12.15 -5.93
CA ARG A 105 4.33 -13.21 -5.33
C ARG A 105 4.18 -13.36 -3.83
N ARG A 106 3.49 -12.44 -3.16
CA ARG A 106 3.27 -12.41 -1.69
C ARG A 106 4.57 -12.32 -0.88
N PHE A 107 5.62 -11.75 -1.48
CA PHE A 107 6.88 -11.41 -0.82
C PHE A 107 6.96 -9.93 -0.41
N GLU A 108 5.97 -9.16 -0.84
CA GLU A 108 5.65 -7.84 -0.37
C GLU A 108 5.31 -7.88 1.12
N ARG A 109 5.54 -6.77 1.82
CA ARG A 109 5.22 -6.64 3.24
C ARG A 109 4.45 -5.36 3.50
N VAL A 110 3.36 -5.47 4.24
CA VAL A 110 2.56 -4.38 4.77
C VAL A 110 2.63 -4.48 6.28
N ARG A 111 3.10 -3.43 6.92
CA ARG A 111 3.28 -3.32 8.38
C ARG A 111 2.62 -2.05 8.89
N MET A 112 2.42 -1.96 10.19
CA MET A 112 2.03 -0.72 10.88
C MET A 112 3.11 -0.36 11.90
N LEU A 113 3.68 0.83 11.78
CA LEU A 113 4.72 1.34 12.68
C LEU A 113 4.28 2.68 13.27
N ASN A 114 4.80 3.05 14.44
CA ASN A 114 4.47 4.34 15.02
C ASN A 114 5.05 5.47 14.16
N ASP A 115 6.32 5.36 13.75
CA ASP A 115 6.99 6.25 12.81
C ASP A 115 8.06 5.47 12.02
N PRO A 116 7.75 5.06 10.76
CA PRO A 116 8.67 4.31 9.93
C PRO A 116 10.05 4.96 9.79
N SER A 117 10.17 6.29 9.78
CA SER A 117 11.47 6.95 9.58
C SER A 117 12.47 6.70 10.73
N THR A 118 11.95 6.36 11.92
CA THR A 118 12.74 6.16 13.14
C THR A 118 12.79 4.71 13.62
N GLU A 119 12.16 3.80 12.86
CA GLU A 119 12.01 2.39 13.21
C GLU A 119 12.64 1.45 12.15
N PRO A 120 13.12 0.26 12.55
CA PRO A 120 13.49 -0.77 11.57
C PRO A 120 12.29 -1.13 10.68
N PRO A 121 12.52 -1.47 9.40
CA PRO A 121 13.83 -1.56 8.74
C PRO A 121 14.34 -0.23 8.16
N VAL A 122 13.51 0.83 8.12
CA VAL A 122 13.80 2.05 7.36
C VAL A 122 14.93 2.87 7.98
N LYS A 123 14.99 2.96 9.31
CA LYS A 123 16.06 3.69 10.02
C LYS A 123 17.45 3.07 9.76
N ASP A 124 17.50 1.75 9.54
CA ASP A 124 18.72 0.98 9.38
C ASP A 124 19.22 0.96 7.93
N LEU A 125 18.45 1.51 6.99
CA LEU A 125 18.89 1.68 5.61
C LEU A 125 19.98 2.75 5.51
N GLY A 126 20.93 2.53 4.61
CA GLY A 126 21.91 3.54 4.19
C GLY A 126 21.25 4.77 3.55
N PHE A 127 22.08 5.71 3.11
CA PHE A 127 21.63 6.90 2.37
C PHE A 127 20.89 6.49 1.10
N ASP A 128 19.82 7.23 0.75
CA ASP A 128 19.07 7.03 -0.50
C ASP A 128 19.82 7.61 -1.70
#